data_AF-A0A1M3LXW2-F1
#
_entry.id   AF-A0A1M3LXW2-F1
#
_cell.length_a   1.000
_cell.length_b   1.000
_cell.length_c   1.000
_cell.angle_alpha   90.00
_cell.angle_beta   90.00
_cell.angle_gamma   90.00
#
_symmetry.space_group_name_H-M   'P 1'
#
loop_
_entity.id
_entity.type
_entity.pdbx_description
1 polymer ?
#
loop_
_entity_poly.entity_id
_entity_poly.type
_entity_poly.pdbx_seq_one_letter_code
_entity_poly.pdbx_strand_id
1 'polypeptide(L)'
;MGGGMALATKTIGPLHLEDLEPHRFEDLVRQLLYDFKVWRQIEATGRSGSDDGFDVRAWEQETPLVEQVDGTEEEEDAPLAPGRLWLVQCKRERTVGPGKLAGYLDDIPEEERGRIYGVIFAAACDFSKKARDVFLAKCREMGFAEGHLWGKAEIEDMLFQPKNDHLLFAYTGISLQTRRRTLKSQLASILTMKRKAKRHLDEQGWVLLRDPDDKRFPFLDEDETLPRYERGRWRVVRYLGLAHDGLRFLGARHFAYLAEDGVGWDYAEAMNDAHPHRHDDPWCSGDEDHEVRSTAWGIWEKLPKHCQAWYEIAFVIPLDRIVAIDEIGDDWFSGPHLFVHLTNSETAYHHLEVPPAYGQRTAFPNKEHRSVIFPRSEKE
;
A
#
# COMPACT_ATOMS: atom_id res chain seq x y z
N MET A 1 -15.66 -16.58 -11.90
CA MET A 1 -14.26 -16.17 -12.13
C MET A 1 -14.17 -14.66 -12.05
N GLY A 2 -13.42 -14.13 -11.08
CA GLY A 2 -13.27 -12.69 -10.86
C GLY A 2 -12.34 -12.47 -9.67
N GLY A 3 -11.04 -12.64 -9.90
CA GLY A 3 -10.02 -12.48 -8.86
C GLY A 3 -9.96 -11.03 -8.40
N GLY A 4 -10.26 -10.80 -7.12
CA GLY A 4 -10.00 -9.53 -6.46
C GLY A 4 -8.50 -9.27 -6.46
N MET A 5 -8.06 -8.35 -7.31
CA MET A 5 -6.69 -7.86 -7.32
C MET A 5 -6.34 -7.36 -5.92
N ALA A 6 -5.23 -7.87 -5.37
CA ALA A 6 -4.49 -7.16 -4.34
C ALA A 6 -4.33 -5.70 -4.79
N LEU A 7 -4.61 -4.74 -3.90
CA LEU A 7 -4.26 -3.33 -4.14
C LEU A 7 -2.74 -3.29 -4.30
N ALA A 8 -2.29 -3.42 -5.55
CA ALA A 8 -0.92 -3.26 -5.94
C ALA A 8 -0.51 -1.91 -5.37
N THR A 9 0.50 -1.92 -4.50
CA THR A 9 1.15 -0.70 -4.08
C THR A 9 1.64 -0.07 -5.37
N LYS A 10 0.96 0.98 -5.88
CA LYS A 10 1.30 1.60 -7.17
C LYS A 10 2.79 1.88 -7.12
N THR A 11 3.56 1.09 -7.85
CA THR A 11 4.96 1.39 -8.12
C THR A 11 4.92 2.77 -8.75
N ILE A 12 5.68 3.71 -8.21
CA ILE A 12 5.76 5.03 -8.84
C ILE A 12 6.35 4.75 -10.21
N GLY A 13 5.50 4.86 -11.23
CA GLY A 13 5.98 4.81 -12.61
C GLY A 13 6.93 5.97 -12.85
N PRO A 14 7.71 5.94 -13.94
CA PRO A 14 8.58 7.06 -14.31
C PRO A 14 7.80 8.37 -14.27
N LEU A 15 8.43 9.44 -13.78
CA LEU A 15 7.79 10.75 -13.66
C LEU A 15 7.54 11.31 -15.07
N HIS A 16 6.32 11.76 -15.36
CA HIS A 16 6.01 12.37 -16.67
C HIS A 16 6.40 13.85 -16.70
N LEU A 17 7.71 14.14 -16.60
CA LEU A 17 8.24 15.50 -16.64
C LEU A 17 7.89 16.22 -17.95
N GLU A 18 7.71 15.47 -19.04
CA GLU A 18 7.28 15.96 -20.34
C GLU A 18 5.86 16.56 -20.34
N ASP A 19 5.03 16.23 -19.34
CA ASP A 19 3.65 16.70 -19.22
C ASP A 19 3.54 18.00 -18.40
N LEU A 20 4.63 18.45 -17.77
CA LEU A 20 4.64 19.75 -17.08
C LEU A 20 4.42 20.91 -18.08
N GLU A 21 3.83 22.00 -17.62
CA GLU A 21 3.83 23.24 -18.42
C GLU A 21 5.28 23.75 -18.60
N PRO A 22 5.65 24.36 -19.74
CA PRO A 22 7.04 24.74 -20.03
C PRO A 22 7.72 25.55 -18.91
N HIS A 23 7.06 26.61 -18.45
CA HIS A 23 7.56 27.45 -17.35
C HIS A 23 7.65 26.70 -16.02
N ARG A 24 6.80 25.69 -15.79
CA ARG A 24 6.86 24.85 -14.58
C ARG A 24 8.07 23.92 -14.61
N PHE A 25 8.43 23.40 -15.79
CA PHE A 25 9.65 22.60 -15.94
C PHE A 25 10.91 23.45 -15.71
N GLU A 26 10.94 24.67 -16.25
CA GLU A 26 12.03 25.64 -15.97
C GLU A 26 12.13 25.97 -14.47
N ASP A 27 10.99 26.23 -13.81
CA ASP A 27 10.96 26.50 -12.37
C ASP A 27 11.43 25.31 -11.52
N LEU A 28 11.12 24.09 -11.94
CA LEU A 28 11.57 22.86 -11.31
C LEU A 28 13.10 22.73 -11.40
N VAL A 29 13.66 22.89 -12.60
CA VAL A 29 15.11 22.83 -12.84
C VAL A 29 15.82 23.93 -12.05
N ARG A 30 15.28 25.16 -12.05
CA ARG A 30 15.81 26.27 -11.26
C ARG A 30 15.76 26.00 -9.76
N GLN A 31 14.73 25.32 -9.27
CA GLN A 31 14.65 24.95 -7.85
C GLN A 31 15.66 23.87 -7.47
N LEU A 32 15.87 22.89 -8.34
CA LEU A 32 16.95 21.90 -8.17
C LEU A 32 18.34 22.56 -8.23
N LEU A 33 18.49 23.62 -9.03
CA LEU A 33 19.74 24.35 -9.18
C LEU A 33 20.24 24.94 -7.86
N TYR A 34 19.36 25.47 -6.98
CA TYR A 34 19.78 26.06 -5.70
C TYR A 34 20.66 25.14 -4.85
N ASP A 35 20.45 23.84 -4.96
CA ASP A 35 21.16 22.81 -4.20
C ASP A 35 22.37 22.21 -4.94
N PHE A 36 22.60 22.60 -6.19
CA PHE A 36 23.67 22.05 -7.02
C PHE A 36 25.04 22.65 -6.69
N LYS A 37 25.09 23.96 -6.43
CA LYS A 37 26.31 24.72 -6.08
C LYS A 37 25.95 25.84 -5.10
N VAL A 38 26.98 26.51 -4.57
CA VAL A 38 26.81 27.75 -3.78
C VAL A 38 26.71 28.93 -4.75
N TRP A 39 25.50 29.45 -4.93
CA TRP A 39 25.23 30.53 -5.85
C TRP A 39 25.27 31.89 -5.15
N ARG A 40 25.95 32.87 -5.77
CA ARG A 40 25.82 34.28 -5.42
C ARG A 40 24.47 34.82 -5.92
N GLN A 41 24.08 34.45 -7.14
CA GLN A 41 22.87 34.95 -7.78
C GLN A 41 22.36 33.96 -8.84
N ILE A 42 21.04 33.86 -8.97
CA ILE A 42 20.36 33.09 -10.01
C ILE A 42 19.26 33.97 -10.61
N GLU A 43 19.28 34.15 -11.92
CA GLU A 43 18.35 34.96 -12.70
C GLU A 43 17.55 34.07 -13.67
N ALA A 44 16.23 34.16 -13.63
CA ALA A 44 15.36 33.49 -14.59
C ALA A 44 15.18 34.38 -15.83
N THR A 45 15.94 34.13 -16.89
CA THR A 45 15.94 34.90 -18.13
C THR A 45 14.83 34.44 -19.10
N GLY A 46 14.36 33.20 -18.98
CA GLY A 46 13.32 32.62 -19.85
C GLY A 46 11.91 33.24 -19.70
N ARG A 47 11.58 33.86 -18.56
CA ARG A 47 10.26 34.47 -18.34
C ARG A 47 10.06 35.82 -19.03
N SER A 48 11.13 36.48 -19.45
CA SER A 48 11.10 37.85 -20.02
C SER A 48 10.85 37.90 -21.53
N GLY A 49 10.79 36.75 -22.22
CA GLY A 49 10.46 36.69 -23.65
C GLY A 49 11.52 37.25 -24.61
N SER A 50 12.73 37.60 -24.13
CA SER A 50 13.88 37.87 -24.98
C SER A 50 14.64 36.57 -25.22
N ASP A 51 14.63 36.15 -26.49
CA ASP A 51 15.02 34.84 -27.01
C ASP A 51 16.55 34.64 -27.08
N ASP A 52 17.32 35.14 -26.10
CA ASP A 52 18.80 35.02 -26.05
C ASP A 52 19.28 33.56 -25.81
N GLY A 53 18.40 32.58 -25.99
CA GLY A 53 18.73 31.16 -26.08
C GLY A 53 18.99 30.46 -24.75
N PHE A 54 18.75 31.10 -23.58
CA PHE A 54 18.97 30.54 -22.23
C PHE A 54 17.87 30.89 -21.22
N ASP A 55 17.47 29.90 -20.42
CA ASP A 55 16.34 30.04 -19.48
C ASP A 55 16.77 30.57 -18.11
N VAL A 56 17.99 30.26 -17.67
CA VAL A 56 18.55 30.75 -16.41
C VAL A 56 20.02 31.13 -16.57
N ARG A 57 20.40 32.24 -15.94
CA ARG A 57 21.78 32.69 -15.76
C ARG A 57 22.13 32.68 -14.28
N ALA A 58 23.26 32.10 -13.90
CA ALA A 58 23.67 32.00 -12.51
C ALA A 58 25.14 32.36 -12.30
N TRP A 59 25.46 32.94 -11.14
CA TRP A 59 26.82 33.26 -10.73
C TRP A 59 27.16 32.41 -9.51
N GLU A 60 28.09 31.49 -9.69
CA GLU A 60 28.63 30.68 -8.59
C GLU A 60 29.57 31.56 -7.76
N GLN A 61 29.45 31.45 -6.43
CA GLN A 61 30.34 32.15 -5.52
C GLN A 61 31.70 31.47 -5.54
N GLU A 62 32.76 32.20 -5.89
CA GLU A 62 34.11 31.69 -5.70
C GLU A 62 34.35 31.56 -4.19
N THR A 63 34.58 30.33 -3.73
CA THR A 63 35.11 30.12 -2.39
C THR A 63 36.58 30.54 -2.46
N PRO A 64 37.03 31.56 -1.71
CA PRO A 64 38.45 31.86 -1.68
C PRO A 64 39.17 30.60 -1.19
N LEU A 65 40.17 30.15 -1.95
CA LEU A 65 41.16 29.22 -1.43
C LEU A 65 41.80 29.93 -0.25
N VAL A 66 41.41 29.55 0.97
CA VAL A 66 42.07 30.03 2.18
C VAL A 66 43.45 29.37 2.19
N GLU A 67 44.40 29.96 1.49
CA GLU A 67 45.79 29.87 1.94
C GLU A 67 45.81 30.58 3.30
N GLN A 68 46.01 29.79 4.35
CA GLN A 68 46.32 30.32 5.68
C GLN A 68 47.63 31.09 5.57
N VAL A 69 47.55 32.38 5.26
CA VAL A 69 48.63 33.32 5.49
C VAL A 69 48.20 34.18 6.67
N ASP A 70 48.80 33.85 7.82
CA ASP A 70 48.66 34.59 9.06
C ASP A 70 49.11 36.04 8.86
N GLY A 71 48.21 36.98 9.16
CA GLY A 71 48.51 38.38 9.45
C GLY A 71 48.65 39.27 8.21
N THR A 72 47.63 40.08 7.93
CA THR A 72 47.43 41.42 8.53
C THR A 72 46.14 42.02 7.96
N GLU A 73 45.35 42.62 8.84
CA GLU A 73 44.12 43.36 8.52
C GLU A 73 44.45 44.58 7.66
N GLU A 74 43.92 44.63 6.44
CA GLU A 74 43.47 45.83 5.73
C GLU A 74 42.36 45.38 4.77
N GLU A 75 41.09 45.56 5.17
CA GLU A 75 39.93 45.47 4.27
C GLU A 75 39.96 46.68 3.33
N GLU A 76 40.80 46.62 2.30
CA GLU A 76 40.55 47.40 1.09
C GLU A 76 39.36 46.77 0.36
N ASP A 77 38.38 47.60 0.01
CA ASP A 77 37.24 47.32 -0.90
C ASP A 77 37.78 46.91 -2.29
N ALA A 78 38.37 45.73 -2.38
CA ALA A 78 38.73 45.12 -3.65
C ALA A 78 37.42 44.78 -4.37
N PRO A 79 37.23 45.17 -5.65
CA PRO A 79 36.05 44.80 -6.41
C PRO A 79 35.93 43.28 -6.42
N LEU A 80 34.90 42.75 -5.74
CA LEU A 80 34.63 41.32 -5.68
C LEU A 80 34.56 40.80 -7.12
N ALA A 81 35.48 39.91 -7.50
CA ALA A 81 35.55 39.38 -8.85
C ALA A 81 34.15 38.90 -9.31
N PRO A 82 33.77 39.13 -10.57
CA PRO A 82 32.52 38.61 -11.10
C PRO A 82 32.57 37.08 -10.93
N GLY A 83 31.66 36.52 -10.14
CA GLY A 83 31.62 35.08 -9.88
C GLY A 83 31.54 34.27 -11.18
N ARG A 84 31.79 32.97 -11.10
CA ARG A 84 31.79 32.10 -12.28
C ARG A 84 30.41 32.09 -12.92
N LEU A 85 30.33 32.49 -14.18
CA LEU A 85 29.06 32.59 -14.91
C LEU A 85 28.63 31.23 -15.44
N TRP A 86 27.41 30.86 -15.13
CA TRP A 86 26.76 29.63 -15.57
C TRP A 86 25.53 29.94 -16.41
N LEU A 87 25.37 29.22 -17.52
CA LEU A 87 24.14 29.24 -18.32
C LEU A 87 23.40 27.91 -18.15
N VAL A 88 22.08 27.99 -17.98
CA VAL A 88 21.22 26.80 -17.90
C VAL A 88 20.15 26.88 -18.98
N GLN A 89 20.10 25.83 -19.80
CA GLN A 89 19.06 25.64 -20.79
C GLN A 89 18.15 24.49 -20.36
N CYS A 90 16.86 24.74 -20.34
CA CYS A 90 15.80 23.77 -20.11
C CYS A 90 15.12 23.45 -21.44
N LYS A 91 14.91 22.17 -21.77
CA LYS A 91 14.13 21.74 -22.92
C LYS A 91 13.13 20.67 -22.52
N ARG A 92 11.86 21.04 -22.49
CA ARG A 92 10.74 20.12 -22.25
C ARG A 92 10.33 19.40 -23.53
N GLU A 93 11.19 18.50 -24.00
CA GLU A 93 10.95 17.69 -25.19
C GLU A 93 10.96 16.20 -24.85
N ARG A 94 10.25 15.38 -25.65
CA ARG A 94 10.23 13.92 -25.46
C ARG A 94 11.53 13.24 -25.88
N THR A 95 12.28 13.85 -26.81
CA THR A 95 13.54 13.31 -27.32
C THR A 95 14.45 14.44 -27.78
N VAL A 96 15.69 14.46 -27.30
CA VAL A 96 16.74 15.35 -27.80
C VAL A 96 17.91 14.52 -28.34
N GLY A 97 18.11 14.58 -29.66
CA GLY A 97 19.19 13.87 -30.33
C GLY A 97 20.54 14.62 -30.28
N PRO A 98 21.68 13.94 -30.56
CA PRO A 98 23.02 14.55 -30.48
C PRO A 98 23.21 15.81 -31.34
N GLY A 99 22.69 15.81 -32.58
CA GLY A 99 22.81 16.97 -33.47
C GLY A 99 22.01 18.18 -33.00
N LYS A 100 20.82 17.94 -32.43
CA LYS A 100 19.97 19.00 -31.88
C LYS A 100 20.59 19.58 -30.61
N LEU A 101 21.17 18.73 -29.77
CA LEU A 101 21.91 19.15 -28.58
C LEU A 101 23.14 19.99 -28.92
N ALA A 102 23.89 19.63 -29.96
CA ALA A 102 24.99 20.45 -30.46
C ALA A 102 24.50 21.80 -31.00
N GLY A 103 23.39 21.81 -31.76
CA GLY A 103 22.80 23.05 -32.28
C GLY A 103 22.47 24.06 -31.17
N TYR A 104 21.90 23.61 -30.06
CA TYR A 104 21.62 24.50 -28.93
C TYR A 104 22.86 25.13 -28.29
N LEU A 105 24.01 24.45 -28.33
CA LEU A 105 25.27 25.05 -27.88
C LEU A 105 25.85 25.99 -28.93
N ASP A 106 25.67 25.68 -30.21
CA ASP A 106 26.14 26.52 -31.32
C ASP A 106 25.39 27.86 -31.36
N ASP A 107 24.16 27.93 -30.82
CA ASP A 107 23.39 29.18 -30.64
C ASP A 107 24.03 30.17 -29.64
N ILE A 108 25.02 29.74 -28.84
CA ILE A 108 25.78 30.63 -27.93
C ILE A 108 26.67 31.55 -28.77
N PRO A 109 26.49 32.89 -28.71
CA PRO A 109 27.33 33.83 -29.43
C PRO A 109 28.80 33.68 -29.06
N GLU A 110 29.69 33.66 -30.06
CA GLU A 110 31.13 33.45 -29.86
C GLU A 110 31.76 34.48 -28.91
N GLU A 111 31.25 35.72 -28.95
CA GLU A 111 31.67 36.83 -28.09
C GLU A 111 31.35 36.59 -26.59
N GLU A 112 30.35 35.77 -26.28
CA GLU A 112 29.95 35.45 -24.91
C GLU A 112 30.66 34.22 -24.35
N ARG A 113 31.15 33.31 -25.20
CA ARG A 113 31.75 32.03 -24.80
C ARG A 113 32.89 32.20 -23.81
N GLY A 114 33.76 33.18 -24.04
CA GLY A 114 34.90 33.45 -23.16
C GLY A 114 34.54 33.94 -21.74
N ARG A 115 33.27 34.33 -21.50
CA ARG A 115 32.79 34.76 -20.19
C ARG A 115 32.08 33.64 -19.42
N ILE A 116 31.69 32.57 -20.10
CA ILE A 116 30.91 31.47 -19.53
C ILE A 116 31.85 30.44 -18.91
N TYR A 117 31.70 30.18 -17.62
CA TYR A 117 32.45 29.15 -16.91
C TYR A 117 31.87 27.76 -17.17
N GLY A 118 30.55 27.62 -17.08
CA GLY A 118 29.90 26.32 -17.25
C GLY A 118 28.49 26.37 -17.80
N VAL A 119 28.05 25.24 -18.35
CA VAL A 119 26.70 25.09 -18.93
C VAL A 119 25.99 23.88 -18.31
N ILE A 120 24.72 24.06 -17.98
CA ILE A 120 23.81 22.98 -17.60
C ILE A 120 22.73 22.88 -18.66
N PHE A 121 22.56 21.70 -19.25
CA PHE A 121 21.48 21.43 -20.18
C PHE A 121 20.53 20.41 -19.56
N ALA A 122 19.33 20.85 -19.21
CA ALA A 122 18.29 20.06 -18.57
C ALA A 122 17.17 19.71 -19.56
N ALA A 123 16.77 18.44 -19.63
CA ALA A 123 15.68 18.00 -20.48
C ALA A 123 14.75 17.00 -19.81
N ALA A 124 13.48 17.03 -20.22
CA ALA A 124 12.44 16.11 -19.75
C ALA A 124 12.56 14.69 -20.35
N CYS A 125 13.65 14.39 -21.06
CA CYS A 125 13.92 13.10 -21.68
C CYS A 125 15.32 12.58 -21.33
N ASP A 126 15.57 11.29 -21.56
CA ASP A 126 16.89 10.70 -21.37
C ASP A 126 17.82 10.95 -22.56
N PHE A 127 19.11 11.12 -22.26
CA PHE A 127 20.15 11.28 -23.27
C PHE A 127 20.89 9.97 -23.53
N SER A 128 20.99 9.61 -24.81
CA SER A 128 21.86 8.53 -25.26
C SER A 128 23.33 8.81 -24.92
N LYS A 129 24.15 7.76 -24.77
CA LYS A 129 25.61 7.90 -24.59
C LYS A 129 26.24 8.80 -25.66
N LYS A 130 25.86 8.62 -26.93
CA LYS A 130 26.34 9.43 -28.05
C LYS A 130 26.02 10.92 -27.87
N ALA A 131 24.83 11.25 -27.34
CA ALA A 131 24.47 12.65 -27.08
C ALA A 131 25.34 13.25 -25.97
N ARG A 132 25.60 12.49 -24.90
CA ARG A 132 26.51 12.90 -23.81
C ARG A 132 27.93 13.15 -24.32
N ASP A 133 28.46 12.25 -25.13
CA ASP A 133 29.81 12.37 -25.70
C ASP A 133 29.93 13.62 -26.59
N VAL A 134 28.92 13.88 -27.44
CA VAL A 134 28.88 15.06 -28.32
C VAL A 134 28.80 16.36 -27.53
N PHE A 135 27.94 16.41 -26.50
CA PHE A 135 27.81 17.58 -25.63
C PHE A 135 29.12 17.93 -24.94
N LEU A 136 29.76 16.95 -24.29
CA LEU A 136 31.02 17.18 -23.60
C LEU A 136 32.15 17.60 -24.55
N ALA A 137 32.20 17.02 -25.76
CA ALA A 137 33.15 17.45 -26.78
C ALA A 137 32.93 18.91 -27.19
N LYS A 138 31.67 19.32 -27.40
CA LYS A 138 31.30 20.70 -27.74
C LYS A 138 31.60 21.70 -26.62
N CYS A 139 31.29 21.37 -25.36
CA CYS A 139 31.65 22.24 -24.23
C CYS A 139 33.16 22.50 -24.16
N ARG A 140 33.98 21.47 -24.42
CA ARG A 140 35.45 21.62 -24.46
C ARG A 140 35.92 22.46 -25.65
N GLU A 141 35.34 22.25 -26.83
CA GLU A 141 35.63 23.04 -28.03
C GLU A 141 35.32 24.53 -27.81
N MET A 142 34.24 24.83 -27.09
CA MET A 142 33.81 26.19 -26.76
C MET A 142 34.55 26.82 -25.57
N GLY A 143 35.45 26.07 -24.91
CA GLY A 143 36.27 26.56 -23.81
C GLY A 143 35.58 26.59 -22.43
N PHE A 144 34.44 25.94 -22.27
CA PHE A 144 33.76 25.87 -20.97
C PHE A 144 34.51 24.94 -20.01
N ALA A 145 34.64 25.34 -18.75
CA ALA A 145 35.30 24.56 -17.71
C ALA A 145 34.42 23.39 -17.25
N GLU A 146 33.10 23.59 -17.17
CA GLU A 146 32.14 22.57 -16.75
C GLU A 146 30.95 22.45 -17.73
N GLY A 147 30.47 21.22 -17.93
CA GLY A 147 29.29 20.93 -18.74
C GLY A 147 28.50 19.78 -18.11
N HIS A 148 27.22 20.03 -17.78
CA HIS A 148 26.34 19.05 -17.13
C HIS A 148 25.09 18.79 -17.97
N LEU A 149 24.74 17.52 -18.12
CA LEU A 149 23.47 17.09 -18.73
C LEU A 149 22.55 16.53 -17.66
N TRP A 150 21.40 17.17 -17.47
CA TRP A 150 20.34 16.68 -16.59
C TRP A 150 19.22 16.11 -17.46
N GLY A 151 19.28 14.81 -17.73
CA GLY A 151 18.18 14.11 -18.37
C GLY A 151 17.06 13.80 -17.39
N LYS A 152 16.01 13.13 -17.90
CA LYS A 152 14.89 12.66 -17.10
C LYS A 152 15.36 11.84 -15.88
N ALA A 153 16.22 10.86 -16.10
CA ALA A 153 16.76 10.03 -15.01
C ALA A 153 17.48 10.85 -13.92
N GLU A 154 18.36 11.79 -14.28
CA GLU A 154 19.06 12.63 -13.30
C GLU A 154 18.10 13.52 -12.51
N ILE A 155 17.10 14.10 -13.18
CA ILE A 155 16.09 14.95 -12.53
C ILE A 155 15.21 14.11 -11.58
N GLU A 156 14.80 12.91 -12.00
CA GLU A 156 14.07 11.98 -11.12
C GLU A 156 14.90 11.62 -9.90
N ASP A 157 16.15 11.21 -10.08
CA ASP A 157 17.06 10.86 -8.98
C ASP A 157 17.24 12.02 -7.98
N MET A 158 17.33 13.27 -8.48
CA MET A 158 17.36 14.45 -7.62
C MET A 158 16.03 14.65 -6.86
N LEU A 159 14.88 14.48 -7.52
CA LEU A 159 13.56 14.68 -6.91
C LEU A 159 13.21 13.64 -5.85
N PHE A 160 13.68 12.39 -6.00
CA PHE A 160 13.46 11.33 -5.03
C PHE A 160 14.34 11.45 -3.76
N GLN A 161 15.25 12.43 -3.70
CA GLN A 161 15.98 12.70 -2.47
C GLN A 161 15.05 13.31 -1.41
N PRO A 162 15.15 12.90 -0.12
CA PRO A 162 14.25 13.38 0.93
C PRO A 162 14.19 14.90 1.08
N LYS A 163 15.29 15.62 0.80
CA LYS A 163 15.34 17.09 0.83
C LYS A 163 14.46 17.74 -0.24
N ASN A 164 14.21 17.04 -1.35
CA ASN A 164 13.43 17.50 -2.49
C ASN A 164 11.98 16.98 -2.48
N ASP A 165 11.49 16.36 -1.38
CA ASP A 165 10.11 15.84 -1.30
C ASP A 165 9.05 16.93 -1.54
N HIS A 166 9.38 18.17 -1.15
CA HIS A 166 8.53 19.33 -1.40
C HIS A 166 8.41 19.67 -2.89
N LEU A 167 9.50 19.52 -3.66
CA LEU A 167 9.51 19.69 -5.11
C LEU A 167 8.80 18.52 -5.80
N LEU A 168 9.10 17.29 -5.40
CA LEU A 168 8.42 16.09 -5.92
C LEU A 168 6.90 16.22 -5.76
N PHE A 169 6.44 16.67 -4.59
CA PHE A 169 5.01 16.87 -4.34
C PHE A 169 4.44 18.03 -5.16
N ALA A 170 5.09 19.19 -5.18
CA ALA A 170 4.58 20.37 -5.89
C ALA A 170 4.45 20.14 -7.41
N TYR A 171 5.35 19.37 -8.01
CA TYR A 171 5.42 19.19 -9.46
C TYR A 171 4.78 17.89 -9.96
N THR A 172 4.67 16.85 -9.13
CA THR A 172 4.12 15.54 -9.55
C THR A 172 2.96 15.04 -8.69
N GLY A 173 2.66 15.70 -7.56
CA GLY A 173 1.66 15.27 -6.59
C GLY A 173 2.10 14.08 -5.71
N ILE A 174 3.35 13.64 -5.82
CA ILE A 174 3.91 12.50 -5.07
C ILE A 174 4.66 13.01 -3.84
N SER A 175 4.40 12.44 -2.66
CA SER A 175 5.18 12.71 -1.44
C SER A 175 5.60 11.42 -0.73
N LEU A 176 6.90 11.28 -0.50
CA LEU A 176 7.53 10.22 0.27
C LEU A 176 7.15 10.30 1.76
N GLN A 177 7.04 11.51 2.31
CA GLN A 177 6.62 11.71 3.71
C GLN A 177 5.17 11.31 3.94
N THR A 178 4.28 11.64 3.01
CA THR A 178 2.86 11.29 3.08
C THR A 178 2.69 9.77 3.15
N ARG A 179 3.40 9.02 2.29
CA ARG A 179 3.37 7.55 2.30
C ARG A 179 3.89 6.93 3.61
N ARG A 180 4.98 7.47 4.17
CA ARG A 180 5.50 7.02 5.49
C ARG A 180 4.48 7.29 6.61
N ARG A 181 3.80 8.44 6.57
CA ARG A 181 2.73 8.79 7.51
C ARG A 181 1.53 7.84 7.40
N THR A 182 1.14 7.44 6.18
CA THR A 182 0.04 6.51 5.95
C THR A 182 0.33 5.12 6.53
N LEU A 183 1.54 4.57 6.32
CA LEU A 183 1.91 3.26 6.87
C LEU A 183 1.95 3.26 8.40
N LYS A 184 2.53 4.30 9.01
CA LYS A 184 2.54 4.46 10.48
C LYS A 184 1.11 4.54 11.04
N SER A 185 0.23 5.29 10.38
CA SER A 185 -1.18 5.41 10.77
C SER A 185 -1.92 4.07 10.66
N GLN A 186 -1.69 3.32 9.57
CA GLN A 186 -2.28 2.00 9.38
C GLN A 186 -1.82 1.02 10.45
N LEU A 187 -0.50 0.93 10.71
CA LEU A 187 0.04 0.07 11.77
C LEU A 187 -0.48 0.46 13.16
N ALA A 188 -0.57 1.75 13.46
CA ALA A 188 -1.14 2.23 14.73
C ALA A 188 -2.61 1.83 14.88
N SER A 189 -3.40 1.91 13.80
CA SER A 189 -4.79 1.45 13.79
C SER A 189 -4.89 -0.05 14.08
N ILE A 190 -4.10 -0.88 13.36
CA ILE A 190 -4.06 -2.34 13.56
C ILE A 190 -3.67 -2.69 15.00
N LEU A 191 -2.64 -2.05 15.55
CA LEU A 191 -2.21 -2.29 16.94
C LEU A 191 -3.28 -1.88 17.95
N THR A 192 -4.02 -0.81 17.67
CA THR A 192 -5.13 -0.36 18.52
C THR A 192 -6.28 -1.35 18.48
N MET A 193 -6.68 -1.83 17.29
CA MET A 193 -7.72 -2.85 17.15
C MET A 193 -7.30 -4.17 17.81
N LYS A 194 -6.05 -4.59 17.63
CA LYS A 194 -5.49 -5.78 18.30
C LYS A 194 -5.63 -5.69 19.82
N ARG A 195 -5.27 -4.54 20.42
CA ARG A 195 -5.38 -4.32 21.87
C ARG A 195 -6.84 -4.30 22.32
N LYS A 196 -7.72 -3.67 21.54
CA LYS A 196 -9.15 -3.61 21.85
C LYS A 196 -9.80 -4.98 21.79
N ALA A 197 -9.56 -5.74 20.72
CA ALA A 197 -10.02 -7.12 20.58
C ALA A 197 -9.56 -8.00 21.75
N LYS A 198 -8.26 -7.97 22.08
CA LYS A 198 -7.72 -8.75 23.20
C LYS A 198 -8.39 -8.40 24.54
N ARG A 199 -8.71 -7.13 24.77
CA ARG A 199 -9.32 -6.68 26.03
C ARG A 199 -10.78 -7.10 26.17
N HIS A 200 -11.54 -7.05 25.07
CA HIS A 200 -13.00 -7.15 25.13
C HIS A 200 -13.57 -8.44 24.57
N LEU A 201 -12.78 -9.23 23.82
CA LEU A 201 -13.26 -10.45 23.18
C LEU A 201 -12.73 -11.73 23.81
N ASP A 202 -11.57 -11.72 24.50
CA ASP A 202 -10.93 -12.94 25.05
C ASP A 202 -11.83 -13.74 26.02
N GLU A 203 -12.76 -13.08 26.70
CA GLU A 203 -13.73 -13.71 27.63
C GLU A 203 -15.10 -13.98 26.98
N GLN A 204 -15.31 -13.53 25.74
CA GLN A 204 -16.61 -13.55 25.08
C GLN A 204 -16.73 -14.74 24.13
N GLY A 205 -17.86 -15.45 24.22
CA GLY A 205 -18.16 -16.56 23.33
C GLY A 205 -18.69 -16.10 21.97
N TRP A 206 -19.79 -15.34 21.99
CA TRP A 206 -20.49 -14.87 20.80
C TRP A 206 -20.28 -13.38 20.58
N VAL A 207 -20.11 -12.99 19.33
CA VAL A 207 -19.99 -11.60 18.91
C VAL A 207 -20.84 -11.34 17.69
N LEU A 208 -21.32 -10.11 17.53
CA LEU A 208 -22.03 -9.69 16.34
C LEU A 208 -21.05 -9.10 15.33
N LEU A 209 -20.92 -9.72 14.16
CA LEU A 209 -20.28 -9.09 13.01
C LEU A 209 -21.32 -8.27 12.26
N ARG A 210 -21.01 -7.01 11.94
CA ARG A 210 -21.94 -6.10 11.29
C ARG A 210 -21.24 -5.22 10.25
N ASP A 211 -21.82 -5.10 9.06
CA ASP A 211 -21.40 -4.10 8.08
C ASP A 211 -21.81 -2.69 8.57
N PRO A 212 -20.87 -1.75 8.74
CA PRO A 212 -21.18 -0.39 9.18
C PRO A 212 -22.08 0.37 8.20
N ASP A 213 -22.12 -0.04 6.93
CA ASP A 213 -22.90 0.61 5.89
C ASP A 213 -24.33 0.04 5.77
N ASP A 214 -24.64 -1.06 6.47
CA ASP A 214 -25.98 -1.66 6.44
C ASP A 214 -26.94 -0.92 7.39
N LYS A 215 -27.72 -0.01 6.79
CA LYS A 215 -28.74 0.81 7.48
C LYS A 215 -30.01 0.05 7.83
N ARG A 216 -30.17 -1.21 7.41
CA ARG A 216 -31.39 -2.00 7.66
C ARG A 216 -31.41 -2.62 9.05
N PHE A 217 -30.24 -2.80 9.67
CA PHE A 217 -30.15 -3.32 11.02
C PHE A 217 -31.11 -2.58 11.97
N PRO A 218 -31.91 -3.29 12.79
CA PRO A 218 -31.89 -4.74 13.05
C PRO A 218 -32.85 -5.58 12.18
N PHE A 219 -33.50 -4.99 11.18
CA PHE A 219 -34.58 -5.65 10.42
C PHE A 219 -34.06 -6.30 9.15
N LEU A 220 -34.32 -7.60 8.99
CA LEU A 220 -34.01 -8.30 7.75
C LEU A 220 -34.89 -7.82 6.60
N ASP A 221 -34.36 -7.90 5.40
CA ASP A 221 -35.13 -7.76 4.18
C ASP A 221 -36.30 -8.77 4.17
N GLU A 222 -37.47 -8.31 3.75
CA GLU A 222 -38.70 -9.11 3.74
C GLU A 222 -38.66 -10.18 2.63
N ASP A 223 -37.82 -10.01 1.61
CA ASP A 223 -37.68 -10.99 0.54
C ASP A 223 -36.92 -12.24 1.03
N GLU A 224 -37.68 -13.27 1.40
CA GLU A 224 -37.15 -14.55 1.87
C GLU A 224 -36.48 -15.38 0.77
N THR A 225 -36.61 -15.00 -0.51
CA THR A 225 -35.92 -15.67 -1.61
C THR A 225 -34.43 -15.31 -1.67
N LEU A 226 -34.04 -14.20 -1.04
CA LEU A 226 -32.65 -13.76 -0.96
C LEU A 226 -31.88 -14.60 0.08
N PRO A 227 -30.58 -14.89 -0.16
CA PRO A 227 -29.72 -15.49 0.84
C PRO A 227 -29.70 -14.68 2.15
N ARG A 228 -29.58 -15.37 3.30
CA ARG A 228 -29.60 -14.74 4.63
C ARG A 228 -28.64 -13.55 4.77
N TYR A 229 -27.46 -13.63 4.15
CA TYR A 229 -26.47 -12.55 4.17
C TYR A 229 -26.91 -11.30 3.36
N GLU A 230 -27.67 -11.48 2.29
CA GLU A 230 -28.17 -10.37 1.47
C GLU A 230 -29.36 -9.68 2.14
N ARG A 231 -30.19 -10.46 2.86
CA ARG A 231 -31.30 -9.96 3.67
C ARG A 231 -30.83 -9.07 4.83
N GLY A 232 -29.62 -9.30 5.37
CA GLY A 232 -29.03 -8.43 6.37
C GLY A 232 -27.55 -8.75 6.57
N ARG A 233 -26.69 -7.75 6.43
CA ARG A 233 -25.23 -7.88 6.50
C ARG A 233 -24.73 -7.86 7.94
N TRP A 234 -25.32 -8.70 8.76
CA TRP A 234 -24.89 -8.97 10.12
C TRP A 234 -25.15 -10.44 10.47
N ARG A 235 -24.29 -10.98 11.32
CA ARG A 235 -24.39 -12.35 11.82
C ARG A 235 -23.71 -12.48 13.17
N VAL A 236 -24.31 -13.27 14.05
CA VAL A 236 -23.69 -13.65 15.32
C VAL A 236 -22.78 -14.85 15.07
N VAL A 237 -21.53 -14.75 15.54
CA VAL A 237 -20.51 -15.79 15.33
C VAL A 237 -19.70 -16.01 16.59
N ARG A 238 -19.11 -17.20 16.72
CA ARG A 238 -18.27 -17.52 17.87
C ARG A 238 -16.87 -16.99 17.65
N TYR A 239 -16.34 -16.22 18.60
CA TYR A 239 -14.94 -15.83 18.59
C TYR A 239 -14.05 -17.00 19.04
N LEU A 240 -13.01 -17.30 18.25
CA LEU A 240 -12.06 -18.38 18.52
C LEU A 240 -10.71 -17.87 19.02
N GLY A 241 -10.46 -16.56 18.91
CA GLY A 241 -9.23 -15.95 19.39
C GLY A 241 -8.50 -15.13 18.33
N LEU A 242 -7.38 -14.56 18.77
CA LEU A 242 -6.50 -13.73 17.96
C LEU A 242 -5.41 -14.59 17.30
N ALA A 243 -5.26 -14.44 15.99
CA ALA A 243 -4.24 -15.09 15.19
C ALA A 243 -3.21 -14.09 14.65
N HIS A 244 -2.21 -14.60 13.91
CA HIS A 244 -1.18 -13.76 13.30
C HIS A 244 -1.72 -12.91 12.14
N ASP A 245 -2.78 -13.38 11.49
CA ASP A 245 -3.43 -12.84 10.30
C ASP A 245 -4.75 -12.12 10.57
N GLY A 246 -5.28 -12.18 11.80
CA GLY A 246 -6.51 -11.48 12.15
C GLY A 246 -7.23 -12.05 13.36
N LEU A 247 -8.54 -11.76 13.46
CA LEU A 247 -9.44 -12.38 14.43
C LEU A 247 -10.06 -13.63 13.81
N ARG A 248 -10.04 -14.75 14.54
CA ARG A 248 -10.63 -16.02 14.11
C ARG A 248 -12.04 -16.20 14.65
N PHE A 249 -12.91 -16.70 13.79
CA PHE A 249 -14.30 -16.98 14.12
C PHE A 249 -14.71 -18.36 13.62
N LEU A 250 -15.66 -18.99 14.31
CA LEU A 250 -16.24 -20.26 13.87
C LEU A 250 -17.31 -19.98 12.80
N GLY A 251 -17.12 -20.51 11.60
CA GLY A 251 -18.08 -20.43 10.51
C GLY A 251 -19.00 -21.65 10.44
N ALA A 252 -18.44 -22.85 10.62
CA ALA A 252 -19.19 -24.09 10.63
C ALA A 252 -18.62 -25.13 11.60
N ARG A 253 -19.47 -25.99 12.15
CA ARG A 253 -19.10 -27.10 13.04
C ARG A 253 -20.01 -28.29 12.80
N HIS A 254 -19.42 -29.44 12.55
CA HIS A 254 -20.15 -30.65 12.19
C HIS A 254 -19.72 -31.83 13.04
N PHE A 255 -20.65 -32.76 13.30
CA PHE A 255 -20.28 -34.08 13.80
C PHE A 255 -19.34 -34.76 12.82
N ALA A 256 -18.27 -35.34 13.33
CA ALA A 256 -17.24 -35.94 12.51
C ALA A 256 -16.72 -37.27 13.05
N TYR A 257 -16.07 -38.00 12.16
CA TYR A 257 -15.35 -39.23 12.41
C TYR A 257 -13.87 -39.01 12.08
N LEU A 258 -12.99 -39.48 12.97
CA LEU A 258 -11.56 -39.57 12.72
C LEU A 258 -11.04 -40.94 13.14
N ALA A 259 -10.59 -41.73 12.17
CA ALA A 259 -10.01 -43.05 12.38
C ALA A 259 -8.82 -43.00 13.34
N GLU A 260 -8.50 -44.12 13.99
CA GLU A 260 -7.39 -44.22 14.95
C GLU A 260 -6.03 -43.82 14.35
N ASP A 261 -5.83 -44.10 13.07
CA ASP A 261 -4.62 -43.73 12.31
C ASP A 261 -4.51 -42.22 12.00
N GLY A 262 -5.57 -41.44 12.22
CA GLY A 262 -5.62 -40.02 11.92
C GLY A 262 -5.71 -39.69 10.41
N VAL A 263 -5.89 -40.70 9.57
CA VAL A 263 -5.91 -40.58 8.11
C VAL A 263 -7.34 -40.65 7.59
N GLY A 264 -8.09 -41.68 7.97
CA GLY A 264 -9.48 -41.84 7.55
C GLY A 264 -10.40 -40.86 8.29
N TRP A 265 -11.19 -40.06 7.57
CA TRP A 265 -12.09 -39.08 8.20
C TRP A 265 -13.40 -38.92 7.44
N ASP A 266 -14.45 -38.47 8.13
CA ASP A 266 -15.69 -38.01 7.50
C ASP A 266 -16.44 -37.02 8.41
N TYR A 267 -17.43 -36.31 7.88
CA TYR A 267 -18.30 -35.43 8.66
C TYR A 267 -19.72 -35.35 8.10
N ALA A 268 -20.65 -34.99 8.98
CA ALA A 268 -22.06 -34.80 8.68
C ALA A 268 -22.30 -33.44 8.00
N GLU A 269 -22.29 -33.43 6.66
CA GLU A 269 -22.45 -32.21 5.85
C GLU A 269 -23.79 -31.50 6.05
N ALA A 270 -24.84 -32.26 6.36
CA ALA A 270 -26.20 -31.76 6.36
C ALA A 270 -26.56 -30.89 7.58
N MET A 271 -25.73 -30.87 8.63
CA MET A 271 -26.01 -30.11 9.86
C MET A 271 -24.89 -29.12 10.19
N ASN A 272 -25.19 -28.02 10.89
CA ASN A 272 -24.16 -27.07 11.37
C ASN A 272 -24.42 -26.59 12.81
N ASP A 273 -23.54 -26.98 13.75
CA ASP A 273 -23.55 -26.62 15.17
C ASP A 273 -22.73 -25.34 15.47
N ALA A 274 -22.29 -24.58 14.46
CA ALA A 274 -21.57 -23.32 14.68
C ALA A 274 -22.48 -22.13 14.98
N HIS A 275 -23.79 -22.32 14.98
CA HIS A 275 -24.75 -21.25 15.19
C HIS A 275 -25.08 -21.10 16.68
N PRO A 276 -25.24 -19.86 17.16
CA PRO A 276 -25.72 -19.59 18.51
C PRO A 276 -27.12 -20.18 18.74
N HIS A 277 -27.46 -20.41 20.01
CA HIS A 277 -28.83 -20.75 20.36
C HIS A 277 -29.75 -19.56 20.03
N ARG A 278 -31.04 -19.81 19.79
CA ARG A 278 -32.06 -18.76 19.53
C ARG A 278 -32.13 -17.66 20.61
N HIS A 279 -31.61 -17.93 21.81
CA HIS A 279 -31.54 -16.94 22.89
C HIS A 279 -30.37 -15.96 22.72
N ASP A 280 -29.33 -16.37 22.00
CA ASP A 280 -28.11 -15.60 21.74
C ASP A 280 -28.12 -14.95 20.33
N ASP A 281 -28.97 -15.43 19.42
CA ASP A 281 -29.20 -14.84 18.09
C ASP A 281 -30.69 -14.60 17.81
N PRO A 282 -31.15 -13.35 17.91
CA PRO A 282 -32.53 -12.96 17.63
C PRO A 282 -32.99 -13.23 16.19
N TRP A 283 -32.04 -13.36 15.25
CA TRP A 283 -32.31 -13.50 13.82
C TRP A 283 -32.24 -14.95 13.34
N CYS A 284 -32.04 -15.91 14.26
CA CYS A 284 -32.06 -17.33 13.95
C CYS A 284 -33.50 -17.85 13.84
N SER A 285 -33.89 -18.32 12.66
CA SER A 285 -35.14 -19.07 12.41
C SER A 285 -34.98 -20.48 12.99
N GLY A 286 -35.24 -20.60 14.30
CA GLY A 286 -34.88 -21.74 15.15
C GLY A 286 -35.50 -23.12 14.87
N ASP A 287 -35.87 -23.45 13.64
CA ASP A 287 -36.49 -24.74 13.29
C ASP A 287 -35.70 -25.56 12.24
N GLU A 288 -34.66 -25.01 11.60
CA GLU A 288 -34.17 -25.58 10.33
C GLU A 288 -33.37 -26.89 10.40
N ASP A 289 -32.94 -27.38 11.56
CA ASP A 289 -32.00 -28.53 11.57
C ASP A 289 -32.16 -29.56 12.70
N HIS A 290 -33.22 -29.50 13.52
CA HIS A 290 -33.30 -30.45 14.65
C HIS A 290 -33.40 -31.91 14.21
N GLU A 291 -34.19 -32.21 13.17
CA GLU A 291 -34.31 -33.58 12.62
C GLU A 291 -33.02 -34.05 11.94
N VAL A 292 -32.39 -33.16 11.14
CA VAL A 292 -31.14 -33.44 10.43
C VAL A 292 -30.00 -33.67 11.42
N ARG A 293 -29.87 -32.81 12.43
CA ARG A 293 -28.93 -32.95 13.53
C ARG A 293 -29.19 -34.22 14.33
N SER A 294 -30.44 -34.54 14.67
CA SER A 294 -30.80 -35.75 15.42
C SER A 294 -30.42 -37.02 14.66
N THR A 295 -30.64 -37.02 13.33
CA THR A 295 -30.23 -38.12 12.45
C THR A 295 -28.71 -38.29 12.44
N ALA A 296 -27.96 -37.20 12.28
CA ALA A 296 -26.50 -37.21 12.32
C ALA A 296 -25.97 -37.65 13.69
N TRP A 297 -26.61 -37.21 14.78
CA TRP A 297 -26.29 -37.62 16.15
C TRP A 297 -26.46 -39.13 16.34
N GLY A 298 -27.57 -39.72 15.86
CA GLY A 298 -27.82 -41.16 15.96
C GLY A 298 -26.79 -42.03 15.24
N ILE A 299 -26.07 -41.48 14.26
CA ILE A 299 -24.89 -42.12 13.64
C ILE A 299 -23.65 -41.88 14.52
N TRP A 300 -23.39 -40.63 14.89
CA TRP A 300 -22.19 -40.21 15.62
C TRP A 300 -22.07 -40.84 17.02
N GLU A 301 -23.18 -40.99 17.75
CA GLU A 301 -23.20 -41.57 19.09
C GLU A 301 -22.80 -43.06 19.10
N LYS A 302 -23.02 -43.76 17.98
CA LYS A 302 -22.70 -45.19 17.81
C LYS A 302 -21.23 -45.42 17.43
N LEU A 303 -20.51 -44.38 17.01
CA LEU A 303 -19.08 -44.47 16.71
C LEU A 303 -18.29 -44.74 18.00
N PRO A 304 -17.17 -45.49 17.93
CA PRO A 304 -16.24 -45.61 19.05
C PRO A 304 -15.84 -44.24 19.59
N LYS A 305 -15.81 -44.08 20.92
CA LYS A 305 -15.60 -42.77 21.56
C LYS A 305 -14.32 -42.07 21.15
N HIS A 306 -13.23 -42.82 20.95
CA HIS A 306 -11.96 -42.28 20.47
C HIS A 306 -12.00 -41.83 19.01
N CYS A 307 -12.98 -42.26 18.20
CA CYS A 307 -13.17 -41.84 16.82
C CYS A 307 -14.20 -40.71 16.65
N GLN A 308 -14.91 -40.34 17.72
CA GLN A 308 -15.87 -39.24 17.70
C GLN A 308 -15.11 -37.91 17.64
N ALA A 309 -15.27 -37.17 16.56
CA ALA A 309 -14.60 -35.90 16.30
C ALA A 309 -15.58 -34.77 15.99
N TRP A 310 -15.05 -33.56 15.97
CA TRP A 310 -15.67 -32.36 15.41
C TRP A 310 -14.92 -31.93 14.17
N TYR A 311 -15.66 -31.57 13.11
CA TYR A 311 -15.13 -30.91 11.94
C TYR A 311 -15.50 -29.43 12.00
N GLU A 312 -14.52 -28.55 12.12
CA GLU A 312 -14.72 -27.11 12.27
C GLU A 312 -14.14 -26.36 11.07
N ILE A 313 -14.92 -25.41 10.56
CA ILE A 313 -14.50 -24.44 9.55
C ILE A 313 -14.41 -23.09 10.26
N ALA A 314 -13.19 -22.60 10.43
CA ALA A 314 -12.92 -21.27 10.96
C ALA A 314 -12.64 -20.29 9.82
N PHE A 315 -12.96 -19.02 10.01
CA PHE A 315 -12.58 -17.95 9.08
C PHE A 315 -11.86 -16.83 9.82
N VAL A 316 -11.04 -16.07 9.08
CA VAL A 316 -10.25 -14.96 9.63
C VAL A 316 -10.73 -13.63 9.08
N ILE A 317 -10.95 -12.67 9.98
CA ILE A 317 -11.13 -11.25 9.62
C ILE A 317 -9.82 -10.50 9.93
N PRO A 318 -9.14 -9.95 8.92
CA PRO A 318 -8.00 -9.08 9.11
C PRO A 318 -8.31 -7.86 9.99
N LEU A 319 -7.37 -7.49 10.87
CA LEU A 319 -7.56 -6.39 11.83
C LEU A 319 -7.75 -5.02 11.17
N ASP A 320 -7.26 -4.83 9.96
CA ASP A 320 -7.39 -3.60 9.18
C ASP A 320 -8.79 -3.46 8.52
N ARG A 321 -9.60 -4.53 8.50
CA ARG A 321 -10.99 -4.49 8.06
C ARG A 321 -11.98 -4.20 9.18
N ILE A 322 -11.52 -4.20 10.43
CA ILE A 322 -12.34 -3.87 11.59
C ILE A 322 -12.31 -2.35 11.76
N VAL A 323 -13.45 -1.72 11.54
CA VAL A 323 -13.63 -0.28 11.67
C VAL A 323 -13.73 0.13 13.13
N ALA A 324 -14.51 -0.63 13.90
CA ALA A 324 -14.71 -0.39 15.32
C ALA A 324 -15.14 -1.67 16.03
N ILE A 325 -14.92 -1.70 17.34
CA ILE A 325 -15.50 -2.68 18.26
C ILE A 325 -16.34 -1.87 19.24
N ASP A 326 -17.60 -2.24 19.41
CA ASP A 326 -18.44 -1.80 20.53
C ASP A 326 -18.46 -2.94 21.55
N GLU A 327 -17.94 -2.69 22.74
CA GLU A 327 -17.83 -3.67 23.81
C GLU A 327 -19.14 -3.90 24.60
N ILE A 328 -20.16 -3.06 24.40
CA ILE A 328 -21.42 -3.10 25.18
C ILE A 328 -22.53 -3.83 24.41
N GLY A 329 -22.65 -3.56 23.12
CA GLY A 329 -23.77 -4.05 22.31
C GLY A 329 -25.02 -3.19 22.44
N ASP A 330 -26.20 -3.75 22.17
CA ASP A 330 -27.47 -3.03 22.15
C ASP A 330 -28.67 -3.89 22.61
N ASP A 331 -29.87 -3.35 22.45
CA ASP A 331 -31.14 -3.99 22.84
C ASP A 331 -31.44 -5.30 22.07
N TRP A 332 -30.75 -5.54 20.94
CA TRP A 332 -30.92 -6.75 20.13
C TRP A 332 -29.84 -7.78 20.43
N PHE A 333 -28.60 -7.35 20.63
CA PHE A 333 -27.50 -8.23 20.98
C PHE A 333 -26.61 -7.57 22.04
N SER A 334 -26.63 -8.12 23.25
CA SER A 334 -25.92 -7.61 24.43
C SER A 334 -24.44 -7.97 24.49
N GLY A 335 -23.91 -8.66 23.47
CA GLY A 335 -22.48 -8.94 23.34
C GLY A 335 -21.76 -7.91 22.47
N PRO A 336 -20.43 -8.02 22.30
CA PRO A 336 -19.68 -7.07 21.51
C PRO A 336 -20.08 -7.05 20.03
N HIS A 337 -20.14 -5.84 19.45
CA HIS A 337 -20.34 -5.65 18.01
C HIS A 337 -19.01 -5.32 17.34
N LEU A 338 -18.68 -6.04 16.28
CA LEU A 338 -17.54 -5.73 15.43
C LEU A 338 -18.08 -5.14 14.12
N PHE A 339 -17.77 -3.87 13.90
CA PHE A 339 -18.06 -3.20 12.64
C PHE A 339 -16.98 -3.56 11.63
N VAL A 340 -17.35 -4.34 10.62
CA VAL A 340 -16.44 -4.94 9.66
C VAL A 340 -16.94 -4.74 8.25
N HIS A 341 -16.04 -4.38 7.33
CA HIS A 341 -16.36 -4.44 5.91
C HIS A 341 -16.36 -5.90 5.45
N LEU A 342 -17.54 -6.52 5.46
CA LEU A 342 -17.73 -7.92 5.08
C LEU A 342 -17.56 -8.07 3.56
N THR A 343 -16.71 -9.01 3.15
CA THR A 343 -16.53 -9.38 1.74
C THR A 343 -16.82 -10.88 1.57
N ASN A 344 -17.19 -11.31 0.36
CA ASN A 344 -17.45 -12.72 0.06
C ASN A 344 -16.18 -13.60 0.01
N SER A 345 -15.05 -13.14 0.56
CA SER A 345 -13.72 -13.72 0.36
C SER A 345 -12.94 -13.84 1.66
N GLU A 346 -13.58 -14.42 2.68
CA GLU A 346 -12.89 -14.76 3.92
C GLU A 346 -12.03 -16.02 3.72
N THR A 347 -10.82 -16.01 4.27
CA THR A 347 -9.96 -17.20 4.27
C THR A 347 -10.50 -18.22 5.25
N ALA A 348 -10.88 -19.39 4.75
CA ALA A 348 -11.39 -20.50 5.55
C ALA A 348 -10.29 -21.50 5.91
N TYR A 349 -10.33 -21.99 7.14
CA TYR A 349 -9.43 -22.98 7.71
C TYR A 349 -10.24 -24.18 8.17
N HIS A 350 -9.89 -25.38 7.71
CA HIS A 350 -10.60 -26.62 8.01
C HIS A 350 -9.82 -27.43 9.04
N HIS A 351 -10.50 -27.87 10.09
CA HIS A 351 -9.88 -28.56 11.22
C HIS A 351 -10.74 -29.73 11.69
N LEU A 352 -10.10 -30.86 12.01
CA LEU A 352 -10.72 -32.01 12.67
C LEU A 352 -10.14 -32.17 14.07
N GLU A 353 -10.99 -32.29 15.09
CA GLU A 353 -10.56 -32.50 16.47
C GLU A 353 -11.36 -33.59 17.17
N VAL A 354 -10.64 -34.55 17.76
CA VAL A 354 -11.21 -35.48 18.76
C VAL A 354 -11.16 -34.80 20.12
N PRO A 355 -12.28 -34.73 20.86
CA PRO A 355 -12.32 -34.07 22.17
C PRO A 355 -11.28 -34.64 23.15
N PRO A 356 -10.69 -33.81 24.03
CA PRO A 356 -9.67 -34.24 24.99
C PRO A 356 -10.08 -35.41 25.88
N ALA A 357 -11.37 -35.54 26.20
CA ALA A 357 -11.93 -36.63 26.99
C ALA A 357 -11.71 -38.03 26.36
N TYR A 358 -11.37 -38.09 25.07
CA TYR A 358 -11.22 -39.33 24.30
C TYR A 358 -9.82 -39.51 23.68
N GLY A 359 -8.82 -38.75 24.17
CA GLY A 359 -7.46 -38.76 23.64
C GLY A 359 -7.33 -37.76 22.48
N GLN A 360 -7.03 -36.50 22.81
CA GLN A 360 -6.99 -35.39 21.88
C GLN A 360 -6.15 -35.71 20.63
N ARG A 361 -6.76 -35.59 19.45
CA ARG A 361 -6.11 -35.80 18.15
C ARG A 361 -6.64 -34.76 17.18
N THR A 362 -5.74 -34.25 16.36
CA THR A 362 -6.05 -33.23 15.34
C THR A 362 -5.62 -33.70 13.98
N ALA A 363 -6.41 -33.42 12.95
CA ALA A 363 -6.07 -33.74 11.57
C ALA A 363 -6.46 -32.59 10.62
N PHE A 364 -5.72 -32.51 9.51
CA PHE A 364 -6.09 -31.65 8.39
C PHE A 364 -6.78 -32.51 7.32
N PRO A 365 -8.06 -32.25 7.02
CA PRO A 365 -8.84 -33.08 6.11
C PRO A 365 -8.28 -33.04 4.68
N ASN A 366 -7.89 -34.19 4.13
CA ASN A 366 -7.60 -34.39 2.70
C ASN A 366 -8.72 -35.23 2.06
N LYS A 367 -9.32 -34.74 0.97
CA LYS A 367 -10.42 -35.42 0.26
C LYS A 367 -10.08 -36.86 -0.16
N GLU A 368 -8.83 -37.16 -0.46
CA GLU A 368 -8.37 -38.49 -0.87
C GLU A 368 -8.55 -39.56 0.21
N HIS A 369 -8.61 -39.16 1.48
CA HIS A 369 -8.73 -40.06 2.63
C HIS A 369 -10.13 -40.03 3.27
N ARG A 370 -11.10 -39.43 2.58
CA ARG A 370 -12.44 -39.28 3.13
C ARG A 370 -13.20 -40.60 3.07
N SER A 371 -13.59 -41.10 4.25
CA SER A 371 -14.50 -42.24 4.42
C SER A 371 -15.95 -41.82 4.18
N VAL A 372 -16.84 -42.77 3.89
CA VAL A 372 -18.29 -42.51 3.78
C VAL A 372 -18.98 -43.11 5.01
N ILE A 373 -19.11 -42.29 6.04
CA ILE A 373 -19.74 -42.63 7.33
C ILE A 373 -21.09 -41.93 7.45
N PHE A 374 -21.17 -40.67 7.02
CA PHE A 374 -22.39 -39.86 7.06
C PHE A 374 -23.05 -39.76 5.67
N PRO A 375 -24.39 -39.62 5.61
CA PRO A 375 -25.08 -39.25 4.38
C PRO A 375 -24.55 -37.93 3.83
N ARG A 376 -24.52 -37.79 2.50
CA ARG A 376 -24.11 -36.56 1.81
C ARG A 376 -25.27 -35.59 1.70
N SER A 377 -24.96 -34.30 1.73
CA SER A 377 -25.92 -33.25 1.42
C SER A 377 -26.31 -33.34 -0.07
N GLU A 378 -27.61 -33.30 -0.39
CA GLU A 378 -28.10 -33.16 -1.78
C GLU A 378 -28.00 -31.71 -2.30
N LYS A 379 -27.63 -30.75 -1.45
CA LYS A 379 -27.39 -29.36 -1.83
C LYS A 379 -25.91 -29.17 -2.14
N GLU A 380 -25.59 -29.00 -3.43
CA GLU A 380 -24.32 -28.42 -3.93
C GLU A 380 -24.38 -26.89 -4.00
#